data_AF-A0A2E8DXL2-F1
#
_entry.id   AF-A0A2E8DXL2-F1
#
_cell.length_a   1.000
_cell.length_b   1.000
_cell.length_c   1.000
_cell.angle_alpha   90.00
_cell.angle_beta   90.00
_cell.angle_gamma   90.00
#
_symmetry.space_group_name_H-M   'P 1'
#
loop_
_entity.id
_entity.type
_entity.pdbx_description
1 polymer ?
#
loop_
_entity_poly.entity_id
_entity_poly.type
_entity_poly.pdbx_seq_one_letter_code
_entity_poly.pdbx_strand_id
1 'polypeptide(L)'
;MVRFCLSMKCLILKSFLLFLVFLVFLGCGKEVTKEEEKPNIVIQTELPLPDKITWEKDGKEMILIPAGSFEMRDHFNEGSEDELPVHYVKIDSFYMDVYEVTVGQFKQFVDLTDHNFSGS
;
A
#
# COMPACT_ATOMS: atom_id res chain seq x y z
N MET A 1 -6.47 67.22 -12.69
CA MET A 1 -5.65 66.19 -12.02
C MET A 1 -6.49 64.95 -11.64
N VAL A 2 -7.24 64.35 -12.59
CA VAL A 2 -8.01 63.10 -12.33
C VAL A 2 -7.97 62.10 -13.51
N ARG A 3 -7.36 62.49 -14.63
CA ARG A 3 -7.34 61.69 -15.87
C ARG A 3 -6.17 60.72 -15.99
N PHE A 4 -5.11 60.88 -15.19
CA PHE A 4 -3.95 59.97 -15.13
C PHE A 4 -4.19 58.75 -14.22
N CYS A 5 -5.08 58.86 -13.23
CA CYS A 5 -5.31 57.79 -12.25
C CYS A 5 -6.18 56.64 -12.80
N LEU A 6 -7.04 56.91 -13.79
CA LEU A 6 -7.86 55.88 -14.46
C LEU A 6 -7.03 54.98 -15.39
N SER A 7 -6.04 55.55 -16.08
CA SER A 7 -5.18 54.80 -17.00
C SER A 7 -4.25 53.84 -16.26
N MET A 8 -3.73 54.26 -15.10
CA MET A 8 -2.79 53.47 -14.31
C MET A 8 -3.48 52.31 -13.57
N LYS A 9 -4.71 52.51 -13.07
CA LYS A 9 -5.54 51.43 -12.49
C LYS A 9 -5.98 50.39 -13.53
N CYS A 10 -6.25 50.82 -14.77
CA CYS A 10 -6.59 49.90 -15.87
C CYS A 10 -5.36 49.10 -16.36
N LEU A 11 -4.17 49.70 -16.34
CA LEU A 11 -2.92 49.01 -16.69
C LEU A 11 -2.52 47.98 -15.64
N ILE A 12 -2.69 48.29 -14.35
CA ILE A 12 -2.43 47.37 -13.23
C ILE A 12 -3.47 46.24 -13.23
N LEU A 13 -4.75 46.52 -13.49
CA LEU A 13 -5.80 45.50 -13.56
C LEU A 13 -5.63 44.57 -14.76
N LYS A 14 -5.18 45.10 -15.92
CA LYS A 14 -4.82 44.29 -17.09
C LYS A 14 -3.55 43.47 -16.86
N SER A 15 -2.56 44.02 -16.17
CA SER A 15 -1.34 43.29 -15.77
C SER A 15 -1.65 42.18 -14.78
N PHE A 16 -2.55 42.41 -13.82
CA PHE A 16 -2.97 41.41 -12.83
C PHE A 16 -3.84 40.32 -13.46
N LEU A 17 -4.70 40.68 -14.42
CA LEU A 17 -5.48 39.72 -15.22
C LEU A 17 -4.57 38.88 -16.12
N LEU A 18 -3.52 39.47 -16.70
CA LEU A 18 -2.53 38.75 -17.52
C LEU A 18 -1.62 37.85 -16.66
N PHE A 19 -1.32 38.25 -15.43
CA PHE A 19 -0.57 37.46 -14.45
C PHE A 19 -1.40 36.29 -13.90
N LEU A 20 -2.70 36.49 -13.64
CA LEU A 20 -3.65 35.41 -13.30
C LEU A 20 -3.81 34.40 -14.45
N VAL A 21 -3.82 34.87 -15.70
CA VAL A 21 -3.81 34.01 -16.88
C VAL A 21 -2.48 33.24 -17.00
N PHE A 22 -1.35 33.86 -16.65
CA PHE A 22 -0.05 33.18 -16.58
C PHE A 22 0.01 32.10 -15.48
N LEU A 23 -0.66 32.32 -14.34
CA LEU A 23 -0.81 31.34 -13.28
C LEU A 23 -1.70 30.15 -13.69
N VAL A 24 -2.63 30.37 -14.61
CA VAL A 24 -3.46 29.31 -15.23
C VAL A 24 -2.66 28.51 -16.28
N PHE A 25 -1.73 29.15 -17.00
CA PHE A 25 -0.88 28.47 -18.01
C PHE A 25 0.41 27.83 -17.47
N LEU A 26 0.87 28.18 -16.27
CA LEU A 26 1.95 27.45 -15.56
C LEU A 26 1.44 26.19 -14.81
N GLY A 27 0.17 25.86 -14.96
CA GLY A 27 -0.48 24.68 -14.39
C GLY A 27 -0.42 23.43 -15.28
N CYS A 28 0.75 23.08 -15.81
CA CYS A 28 1.05 21.72 -16.26
C CYS A 28 2.56 21.50 -16.20
N GLY A 29 3.02 20.46 -15.50
CA GLY A 29 4.41 20.02 -15.54
C GLY A 29 5.18 20.11 -14.22
N LYS A 30 4.76 19.30 -13.25
CA LYS A 30 5.69 18.34 -12.65
C LYS A 30 5.08 16.97 -12.80
N GLU A 31 5.23 16.39 -13.98
CA GLU A 31 5.54 14.97 -13.97
C GLU A 31 6.86 14.88 -13.24
N VAL A 32 6.83 14.29 -12.04
CA VAL A 32 8.04 13.66 -11.53
C VAL A 32 8.28 12.54 -12.53
N THR A 33 9.13 12.83 -13.51
CA THR A 33 9.87 11.83 -14.24
C THR A 33 10.56 11.01 -13.16
N LYS A 34 9.93 9.89 -12.79
CA LYS A 34 10.70 8.73 -12.39
C LYS A 34 11.46 8.37 -13.65
N GLU A 35 12.63 8.98 -13.79
CA GLU A 35 13.67 8.34 -14.57
C GLU A 35 13.79 6.94 -13.97
N GLU A 36 13.37 5.97 -14.77
CA GLU A 36 13.99 4.67 -14.75
C GLU A 36 15.48 4.88 -14.97
N GLU A 37 16.23 5.13 -13.90
CA GLU A 37 17.61 4.68 -13.88
C GLU A 37 17.55 3.17 -13.68
N LYS A 38 17.57 2.46 -14.80
CA LYS A 38 17.88 1.03 -14.86
C LYS A 38 19.33 0.88 -14.40
N PRO A 39 19.63 0.35 -13.19
CA PRO A 39 20.97 -0.11 -12.93
C PRO A 39 21.29 -1.22 -13.94
N ASN A 40 22.41 -1.02 -14.61
CA ASN A 40 22.97 -1.84 -15.66
C ASN A 40 23.00 -3.32 -15.24
N ILE A 41 22.63 -4.19 -16.18
CA ILE A 41 22.37 -5.62 -16.02
C ILE A 41 23.62 -6.32 -15.49
N VAL A 42 23.55 -6.87 -14.27
CA VAL A 42 24.32 -8.06 -13.87
C VAL A 42 23.48 -8.89 -12.88
N ILE A 43 22.85 -9.94 -13.43
CA ILE A 43 22.25 -11.12 -12.80
C ILE A 43 21.06 -10.86 -11.86
N GLN A 44 19.93 -11.51 -12.20
CA GLN A 44 18.81 -11.77 -11.29
C GLN A 44 19.37 -12.37 -9.99
N THR A 45 19.66 -11.49 -9.04
CA THR A 45 19.91 -11.89 -7.67
C THR A 45 18.57 -11.63 -7.01
N GLU A 46 17.81 -12.70 -6.78
CA GLU A 46 16.67 -12.64 -5.87
C GLU A 46 17.19 -11.98 -4.59
N LEU A 47 16.84 -10.70 -4.39
CA LEU A 47 17.13 -10.07 -3.13
C LEU A 47 16.31 -10.89 -2.12
N PRO A 48 16.95 -11.54 -1.15
CA PRO A 48 16.22 -12.40 -0.23
C PRO A 48 15.13 -11.55 0.42
N LEU A 49 13.88 -12.00 0.27
CA LEU A 49 12.76 -11.37 0.94
C LEU A 49 13.07 -11.35 2.45
N PRO A 50 12.83 -10.23 3.15
CA PRO A 50 13.15 -10.15 4.56
C PRO A 50 12.32 -11.18 5.34
N ASP A 51 12.98 -11.94 6.22
CA ASP A 51 12.33 -12.97 7.04
C ASP A 51 11.20 -12.41 7.91
N LYS A 52 11.32 -11.16 8.36
CA LYS A 52 10.33 -10.46 9.17
C LYS A 52 10.09 -9.06 8.63
N ILE A 53 8.83 -8.64 8.61
CA ILE A 53 8.40 -7.27 8.28
C ILE A 53 7.48 -6.73 9.37
N THR A 54 7.37 -5.40 9.41
CA THR A 54 6.27 -4.71 10.08
C THR A 54 5.31 -4.25 9.00
N TRP A 55 4.05 -4.66 9.07
CA TRP A 55 3.05 -4.31 8.07
C TRP A 55 2.64 -2.84 8.20
N GLU A 56 2.77 -2.08 7.11
CA GLU A 56 2.54 -0.63 7.12
C GLU A 56 1.09 -0.24 7.46
N LYS A 57 0.13 -1.14 7.25
CA LYS A 57 -1.29 -0.84 7.46
C LYS A 57 -1.67 -0.74 8.93
N ASP A 58 -1.09 -1.58 9.79
CA ASP A 58 -1.49 -1.74 11.19
C ASP A 58 -0.32 -1.92 12.16
N GLY A 59 0.91 -1.84 11.65
CA GLY A 59 2.15 -1.95 12.42
C GLY A 59 2.38 -3.35 12.99
N LYS A 60 1.79 -4.41 12.43
CA LYS A 60 1.95 -5.78 12.94
C LYS A 60 3.16 -6.49 12.38
N GLU A 61 3.78 -7.31 13.21
CA GLU A 61 4.89 -8.16 12.78
C GLU A 61 4.36 -9.34 11.98
N MET A 62 4.92 -9.52 10.78
CA MET A 62 4.67 -10.69 9.94
C MET A 62 5.98 -11.40 9.60
N ILE A 63 5.91 -12.71 9.45
CA ILE A 63 7.05 -13.58 9.11
C ILE A 63 6.88 -14.16 7.71
N LEU A 64 7.97 -14.27 6.96
CA LEU A 64 8.00 -14.90 5.64
C LEU A 64 7.89 -16.42 5.80
N ILE A 65 6.87 -17.00 5.19
CA ILE A 65 6.77 -18.43 4.93
C ILE A 65 7.38 -18.69 3.55
N PRO A 66 8.44 -19.50 3.45
CA PRO A 66 9.11 -19.76 2.18
C PRO A 66 8.24 -20.60 1.25
N ALA A 67 8.43 -20.42 -0.06
CA ALA A 67 7.84 -21.30 -1.06
C ALA A 67 8.37 -22.73 -0.88
N GLY A 68 7.51 -23.72 -1.09
CA GLY A 68 7.90 -25.10 -0.88
C GLY A 68 6.79 -26.10 -1.13
N SER A 69 7.13 -27.37 -0.95
CA SER A 69 6.19 -28.48 -0.95
C SER A 69 6.18 -29.09 0.44
N PHE A 70 5.02 -29.11 1.09
CA PHE A 70 4.86 -29.53 2.48
C PHE A 70 3.86 -30.67 2.56
N GLU A 71 4.10 -31.60 3.48
CA GLU A 71 3.09 -32.59 3.86
C GLU A 71 2.05 -31.89 4.76
N MET A 72 0.78 -31.99 4.36
CA MET A 72 -0.36 -31.50 5.11
C MET A 72 -1.24 -32.67 5.50
N ARG A 73 -2.07 -32.49 6.54
CA ARG A 73 -2.98 -33.47 7.18
C ARG A 73 -2.35 -34.23 8.35
N ASP A 74 -3.10 -35.12 8.99
CA ASP A 74 -2.67 -35.85 10.19
C ASP A 74 -1.71 -37.00 9.86
N HIS A 75 -0.51 -36.95 10.45
CA HIS A 75 0.54 -37.97 10.30
C HIS A 75 0.34 -39.19 11.20
N PHE A 76 -0.47 -39.10 12.25
CA PHE A 76 -0.68 -40.18 13.22
C PHE A 76 -1.89 -41.05 12.90
N ASN A 77 -2.72 -40.65 11.92
CA ASN A 77 -3.90 -41.37 11.46
C ASN A 77 -4.93 -41.62 12.58
N GLU A 78 -5.05 -40.65 13.48
CA GLU A 78 -5.99 -40.62 14.60
C GLU A 78 -7.08 -39.55 14.44
N GLY A 79 -6.91 -38.63 13.48
CA GLY A 79 -7.87 -37.60 13.13
C GLY A 79 -9.11 -38.11 12.39
N SER A 80 -10.03 -37.18 12.13
CA SER A 80 -11.26 -37.44 11.36
C SER A 80 -10.96 -37.77 9.89
N GLU A 81 -11.94 -38.31 9.15
CA GLU A 81 -11.76 -38.66 7.73
C GLU A 81 -11.34 -37.46 6.85
N ASP A 82 -11.72 -36.25 7.24
CA ASP A 82 -11.34 -35.00 6.56
C ASP A 82 -9.95 -34.47 6.97
N GLU A 83 -9.30 -35.11 7.93
CA GLU A 83 -7.90 -34.89 8.33
C GLU A 83 -6.94 -35.91 7.70
N LEU A 84 -7.40 -36.79 6.80
CA LEU A 84 -6.59 -37.84 6.16
C LEU A 84 -6.88 -37.95 4.64
N PRO A 85 -6.01 -38.58 3.83
CA PRO A 85 -4.63 -38.98 4.12
C PRO A 85 -3.64 -37.82 3.92
N VAL A 86 -2.44 -37.97 4.48
CA VAL A 86 -1.31 -37.07 4.21
C VAL A 86 -1.06 -36.94 2.71
N HIS A 87 -0.95 -35.70 2.24
CA HIS A 87 -0.59 -35.39 0.86
C HIS A 87 0.28 -34.13 0.80
N TYR A 88 1.01 -33.98 -0.31
CA TYR A 88 1.85 -32.82 -0.54
C TYR A 88 1.07 -31.63 -1.09
N VAL A 89 1.30 -30.45 -0.53
CA VAL A 89 0.78 -29.18 -1.00
C VAL A 89 1.96 -28.28 -1.38
N LYS A 90 1.92 -27.74 -2.60
CA LYS A 90 2.89 -26.74 -3.06
C LYS A 90 2.32 -25.34 -2.82
N ILE A 91 3.07 -24.51 -2.11
CA ILE A 91 2.71 -23.13 -1.80
C ILE A 91 3.83 -22.18 -2.27
N ASP A 92 3.43 -21.00 -2.73
CA ASP A 92 4.36 -19.89 -2.98
C ASP A 92 4.73 -19.21 -1.66
N SER A 93 5.74 -18.34 -1.68
CA SER A 93 6.15 -17.61 -0.48
C SER A 93 5.13 -16.52 -0.13
N PHE A 94 4.78 -16.39 1.15
CA PHE A 94 3.87 -15.34 1.64
C PHE A 94 4.20 -14.95 3.08
N TYR A 95 3.67 -13.81 3.54
CA TYR A 95 3.82 -13.36 4.93
C TYR A 95 2.63 -13.79 5.78
N MET A 96 2.87 -14.22 7.02
CA MET A 96 1.85 -14.58 8.01
C MET A 96 2.06 -13.77 9.30
N ASP A 97 0.97 -13.35 9.94
CA ASP A 97 1.02 -12.68 11.24
C ASP A 97 1.69 -13.58 12.29
N VAL A 98 2.56 -12.97 13.11
CA VAL A 98 3.23 -13.69 14.21
C VAL A 98 2.26 -14.00 15.36
N TYR A 99 1.21 -13.19 15.51
CA TYR A 99 0.22 -13.30 16.57
C TYR A 99 -1.20 -13.34 16.01
N GLU A 100 -2.08 -14.07 16.68
CA GLU A 100 -3.51 -14.09 16.36
C GLU A 100 -4.16 -12.71 16.51
N VAL A 101 -5.21 -12.48 15.73
CA VAL A 101 -6.03 -11.27 15.85
C VAL A 101 -6.73 -11.26 17.21
N THR A 102 -6.42 -10.25 18.00
CA THR A 102 -7.01 -10.08 19.34
C THR A 102 -8.43 -9.52 19.26
N VAL A 103 -9.24 -9.76 20.30
CA VAL A 103 -10.58 -9.17 20.44
C VAL A 103 -10.54 -7.64 20.35
N GLY A 104 -9.50 -7.00 20.91
CA GLY A 104 -9.34 -5.55 20.84
C GLY A 104 -9.12 -5.04 19.41
N GLN A 105 -8.32 -5.75 18.60
CA GLN A 105 -8.09 -5.43 17.19
C GLN A 105 -9.35 -5.64 16.36
N PHE A 106 -10.06 -6.75 16.60
CA PHE A 106 -11.33 -7.00 15.92
C PHE A 106 -12.39 -5.95 16.26
N LYS A 107 -12.49 -5.53 17.54
CA LYS A 107 -13.37 -4.43 17.96
C LYS A 107 -13.06 -3.13 17.20
N GLN A 108 -11.78 -2.77 17.06
CA GLN A 108 -11.37 -1.61 16.26
C GLN A 108 -11.81 -1.74 14.80
N PHE A 109 -11.66 -2.91 14.20
CA PHE A 109 -12.15 -3.17 12.85
C PHE A 109 -13.67 -2.96 12.73
N VAL A 110 -14.47 -3.48 13.67
CA VAL A 110 -15.92 -3.30 13.69
C VAL A 110 -16.28 -1.81 13.78
N ASP A 111 -15.66 -1.09 14.71
CA ASP A 111 -15.90 0.34 14.93
C ASP A 111 -15.55 1.20 13.70
N LEU A 112 -14.55 0.80 12.90
CA LEU A 112 -14.08 1.52 11.72
C LEU A 112 -14.83 1.17 10.42
N THR A 113 -15.43 -0.02 10.33
CA THR A 113 -15.98 -0.55 9.06
C THR A 113 -17.48 -0.72 9.04
N ASP A 114 -18.17 -0.40 10.14
CA ASP A 114 -19.62 -0.66 10.33
C ASP A 114 -19.96 -2.14 10.09
N HIS A 115 -19.02 -3.02 10.45
CA HIS A 115 -19.20 -4.45 10.30
C HIS A 115 -20.26 -4.94 11.29
N ASN A 116 -21.34 -5.54 10.78
CA ASN A 116 -22.41 -6.06 11.62
C ASN A 116 -21.94 -7.31 12.40
N PHE A 117 -21.50 -7.08 13.63
CA PHE A 117 -21.15 -8.14 14.57
C PHE A 117 -22.12 -8.10 15.76
N SER A 118 -23.00 -9.11 15.84
CA SER A 118 -24.06 -9.14 16.84
C SER A 118 -23.64 -9.70 18.21
N GLY A 119 -22.34 -10.00 18.43
CA GLY A 119 -21.76 -10.45 19.70
C GLY A 119 -22.58 -11.51 20.46
N SER A 120 -22.22 -12.79 20.34
CA SER A 120 -22.88 -13.87 21.09
C SER A 120 -22.50 -13.89 22.57
#